data_AF-A0A1U7HWL9-F1
#
_entry.id   AF-A0A1U7HWL9-F1
#
_cell.length_a   1.000
_cell.length_b   1.000
_cell.length_c   1.000
_cell.angle_alpha   90.00
_cell.angle_beta   90.00
_cell.angle_gamma   90.00
#
_symmetry.space_group_name_H-M   'P 1'
#
loop_
_entity.id
_entity.type
_entity.pdbx_description
1 polymer ?
#
loop_
_entity_poly.entity_id
_entity_poly.type
_entity_poly.pdbx_seq_one_letter_code
_entity_poly.pdbx_strand_id
1 'polypeptide(L)'
;MQQSLKVLPQRNWRDIVEILSVLGSIGGSIASVVTQQALFASIPLSLSVALNLANRRQISDEVKHQQSAILHITRENVETQGHIELLTQQLVEVQQQTTTLSQGTNNLQNYTQSLHNEQAKIAQMVTNLQEVEICHQDIRINPNAETYYNRGLIYQRLGNLQAAIKDYTEAICINPSYAQAYYTRSIIHAELGNKKAALADLREATKFFFEDGNIAGYQAARNFSKKCHELSLQTKTNNEEKLPVGCLFS
;
A
#
# COMPACT_ATOMS: atom_id res chain seq x y z
N MET A 1 49.42 -27.24 -0.17
CA MET A 1 50.31 -27.71 -1.25
C MET A 1 50.21 -26.74 -2.42
N GLN A 2 51.03 -25.68 -2.41
CA GLN A 2 51.23 -24.80 -3.56
C GLN A 2 52.69 -24.98 -3.98
N GLN A 3 52.92 -25.81 -5.01
CA GLN A 3 54.22 -25.92 -5.65
C GLN A 3 54.20 -25.10 -6.94
N SER A 4 55.00 -24.03 -6.89
CA SER A 4 55.49 -23.18 -7.96
C SER A 4 55.43 -23.79 -9.38
N LEU A 5 54.58 -23.22 -10.23
CA LEU A 5 54.79 -23.22 -11.67
C LEU A 5 56.10 -22.47 -11.93
N LYS A 6 57.20 -23.23 -12.09
CA LYS A 6 58.41 -22.74 -12.74
C LYS A 6 58.02 -22.42 -14.18
N VAL A 7 57.60 -21.18 -14.42
CA VAL A 7 57.60 -20.57 -15.75
C VAL A 7 59.08 -20.50 -16.13
N LEU A 8 59.56 -21.53 -16.85
CA LEU A 8 60.81 -21.43 -17.57
C LEU A 8 60.72 -20.16 -18.41
N PRO A 9 61.73 -19.27 -18.38
CA PRO A 9 61.69 -18.09 -19.20
C PRO A 9 61.63 -18.60 -20.64
N GLN A 10 60.48 -18.40 -21.30
CA GLN A 10 60.42 -18.49 -22.74
C GLN A 10 61.37 -17.40 -23.21
N ARG A 11 62.62 -17.82 -23.42
CA ARG A 11 63.72 -17.00 -23.88
C ARG A 11 63.24 -16.47 -25.22
N ASN A 12 62.71 -15.26 -25.20
CA ASN A 12 61.99 -14.66 -26.31
C ASN A 12 62.92 -14.73 -27.51
N TRP A 13 62.62 -15.65 -28.43
CA TRP A 13 63.35 -15.80 -29.68
C TRP A 13 63.41 -14.45 -30.42
N ARG A 14 62.38 -13.62 -30.20
CA ARG A 14 62.28 -12.21 -30.59
C ARG A 14 63.45 -11.35 -30.09
N ASP A 15 63.82 -11.43 -28.82
CA ASP A 15 64.92 -10.66 -28.22
C ASP A 15 66.27 -11.12 -28.77
N ILE A 16 66.43 -12.43 -29.01
CA ILE A 16 67.65 -13.00 -29.62
C ILE A 16 67.79 -12.53 -31.08
N VAL A 17 66.70 -12.48 -31.84
CA VAL A 17 66.69 -12.06 -33.25
C VAL A 17 66.90 -10.55 -33.40
N GLU A 18 66.33 -9.72 -32.52
CA GLU A 18 66.61 -8.27 -32.50
C GLU A 18 68.09 -7.98 -32.23
N ILE A 19 68.67 -8.61 -31.20
CA ILE A 19 70.09 -8.48 -30.85
C ILE A 19 70.99 -8.93 -32.02
N LEU A 20 70.66 -10.05 -32.69
CA LEU A 20 71.43 -10.55 -33.83
C LEU A 20 71.30 -9.68 -35.09
N SER A 21 70.13 -9.08 -35.34
CA SER A 21 69.92 -8.20 -36.50
C SER A 21 70.65 -6.86 -36.37
N VAL A 22 70.66 -6.28 -35.16
CA VAL A 22 71.37 -5.04 -34.84
C VAL A 22 72.88 -5.28 -34.85
N LEU A 23 73.35 -6.36 -34.21
CA LEU A 23 74.77 -6.73 -34.20
C LEU A 23 75.28 -7.14 -35.59
N GLY A 24 74.47 -7.77 -36.44
CA GLY A 24 74.83 -8.14 -37.80
C GLY A 24 75.04 -6.94 -38.73
N SER A 25 74.24 -5.88 -38.58
CA SER A 25 74.36 -4.65 -39.38
C SER A 25 75.61 -3.82 -39.03
N ILE A 26 75.98 -3.78 -37.75
CA ILE A 26 77.15 -3.04 -37.25
C ILE A 26 78.43 -3.87 -37.42
N GLY A 27 78.37 -5.18 -37.18
CA GLY A 27 79.54 -6.08 -37.23
C GLY A 27 80.03 -6.42 -38.64
N GLY A 28 79.12 -6.58 -39.62
CA GLY A 28 79.51 -6.86 -41.01
C GLY A 28 80.27 -5.70 -41.67
N SER A 29 79.81 -4.47 -41.42
CA SER A 29 80.43 -3.25 -41.96
C SER A 29 81.86 -3.03 -41.45
N ILE A 30 82.19 -3.49 -40.24
CA ILE A 30 83.51 -3.31 -39.63
C ILE A 30 84.45 -4.46 -40.03
N ALA A 31 83.96 -5.69 -40.15
CA ALA A 31 84.80 -6.85 -40.48
C ALA A 31 85.26 -6.89 -41.95
N SER A 32 84.50 -6.34 -42.91
CA SER A 32 84.89 -6.36 -44.34
C SER A 32 86.04 -5.40 -44.65
N VAL A 33 86.17 -4.33 -43.86
CA VAL A 33 87.18 -3.28 -44.04
C VAL A 33 88.56 -3.74 -43.52
N VAL A 34 88.59 -4.68 -42.56
CA VAL A 34 89.82 -4.99 -41.81
C VAL A 34 90.58 -6.22 -42.31
N THR A 35 89.96 -7.19 -43.02
CA THR A 35 90.64 -8.47 -43.33
C THR A 35 90.83 -8.82 -44.82
N GLN A 36 90.38 -8.02 -45.79
CA GLN A 36 90.47 -8.28 -47.25
C GLN A 36 90.03 -9.70 -47.73
N GLN A 37 89.39 -10.51 -46.87
CA GLN A 37 88.79 -11.79 -47.22
C GLN A 37 87.27 -11.65 -47.11
N ALA A 38 86.60 -11.65 -48.25
CA ALA A 38 85.18 -11.33 -48.40
C ALA A 38 84.19 -12.36 -47.81
N LEU A 39 84.63 -13.36 -47.05
CA LEU A 39 83.81 -14.54 -46.79
C LEU A 39 83.00 -14.56 -45.48
N PHE A 40 83.23 -13.67 -44.51
CA PHE A 40 82.50 -13.77 -43.23
C PHE A 40 81.97 -12.46 -42.64
N ALA A 41 81.97 -11.36 -43.38
CA ALA A 41 81.60 -10.04 -42.88
C ALA A 41 80.27 -9.53 -43.41
N SER A 42 79.29 -10.40 -43.58
CA SER A 42 77.91 -9.95 -43.70
C SER A 42 77.03 -11.13 -43.39
N ILE A 43 76.19 -11.03 -42.36
CA ILE A 43 74.81 -11.41 -42.63
C ILE A 43 74.45 -10.48 -43.78
N PRO A 44 74.35 -10.96 -45.04
CA PRO A 44 74.13 -10.05 -46.15
C PRO A 44 72.91 -9.23 -45.80
N LEU A 45 72.89 -7.94 -46.13
CA LEU A 45 71.78 -7.05 -45.76
C LEU A 45 70.40 -7.69 -46.07
N SER A 46 70.35 -8.55 -47.11
CA SER A 46 69.23 -9.41 -47.47
C SER A 46 68.79 -10.43 -46.39
N LEU A 47 69.69 -11.07 -45.65
CA LEU A 47 69.35 -12.02 -44.57
C LEU A 47 68.83 -11.31 -43.31
N SER A 48 69.38 -10.15 -42.96
CA SER A 48 68.82 -9.29 -41.89
C SER A 48 67.44 -8.74 -42.28
N VAL A 49 67.29 -8.28 -43.53
CA VAL A 49 65.99 -7.86 -44.08
C VAL A 49 65.01 -9.03 -44.12
N ALA A 50 65.44 -10.24 -44.50
CA ALA A 50 64.61 -11.44 -44.51
C ALA A 50 64.17 -11.86 -43.11
N LEU A 51 65.04 -11.80 -42.09
CA LEU A 51 64.70 -12.06 -40.70
C LEU A 51 63.71 -11.02 -40.15
N ASN A 52 63.91 -9.73 -40.47
CA ASN A 52 62.99 -8.67 -40.08
C ASN A 52 61.62 -8.84 -40.77
N LEU A 53 61.59 -9.20 -42.05
CA LEU A 53 60.36 -9.53 -42.79
C LEU A 53 59.66 -10.77 -42.21
N ALA A 54 60.40 -11.82 -41.84
CA ALA A 54 59.84 -13.02 -41.23
C ALA A 54 59.26 -12.72 -39.83
N ASN A 55 59.98 -11.94 -39.01
CA ASN A 55 59.49 -11.50 -37.69
C ASN A 55 58.25 -10.60 -37.82
N ARG A 56 58.25 -9.65 -38.78
CA ARG A 56 57.07 -8.81 -39.08
C ARG A 56 55.88 -9.63 -39.59
N ARG A 57 56.10 -10.65 -40.41
CA ARG A 57 55.04 -11.57 -40.87
C ARG A 57 54.46 -12.35 -39.70
N GLN A 58 55.30 -12.95 -38.85
CA GLN A 58 54.84 -13.68 -37.67
C GLN A 58 54.05 -12.79 -36.69
N ILE A 59 54.52 -11.57 -36.43
CA ILE A 59 53.80 -10.59 -35.60
C ILE A 59 52.47 -10.21 -36.26
N SER A 60 52.46 -9.98 -37.58
CA SER A 60 51.23 -9.69 -38.32
C SER A 60 50.22 -10.84 -38.23
N ASP A 61 50.67 -12.08 -38.33
CA ASP A 61 49.79 -13.26 -38.28
C ASP A 61 49.26 -13.49 -36.85
N GLU A 62 50.09 -13.29 -35.84
CA GLU A 62 49.67 -13.31 -34.43
C GLU A 62 48.64 -12.21 -34.13
N VAL A 63 48.89 -10.98 -34.60
CA VAL A 63 47.95 -9.86 -34.44
C VAL A 63 46.63 -10.16 -35.14
N LYS A 64 46.65 -10.72 -36.36
CA LYS A 64 45.43 -11.14 -37.07
C LYS A 64 44.65 -12.21 -36.31
N HIS A 65 45.34 -13.18 -35.73
CA HIS A 65 44.70 -14.22 -34.92
C HIS A 65 44.10 -13.64 -33.63
N GLN A 66 44.83 -12.79 -32.92
CA GLN A 66 44.29 -12.13 -31.74
C GLN A 66 43.09 -11.25 -32.10
N GLN A 67 43.13 -10.59 -33.24
CA GLN A 67 42.03 -9.76 -33.72
C GLN A 67 40.80 -10.58 -34.11
N SER A 68 40.95 -11.77 -34.69
CA SER A 68 39.81 -12.66 -34.95
C SER A 68 39.18 -13.20 -33.67
N ALA A 69 40.00 -13.54 -32.66
CA ALA A 69 39.51 -13.96 -31.34
C ALA A 69 38.79 -12.82 -30.61
N ILE A 70 39.32 -11.59 -30.67
CA ILE A 70 38.67 -10.39 -30.11
C ILE A 70 37.34 -10.13 -30.82
N LEU A 71 37.28 -10.23 -32.15
CA LEU A 71 36.04 -10.05 -32.91
C LEU A 71 34.99 -11.10 -32.56
N HIS A 72 35.40 -12.35 -32.36
CA HIS A 72 34.50 -13.42 -31.91
C HIS A 72 33.92 -13.11 -30.52
N ILE A 73 34.78 -12.81 -29.53
CA ILE A 73 34.35 -12.45 -28.17
C ILE A 73 33.46 -11.21 -28.19
N THR A 74 33.78 -10.22 -29.03
CA THR A 74 32.97 -9.01 -29.18
C THR A 74 31.58 -9.33 -29.70
N ARG A 75 31.46 -10.22 -30.69
CA ARG A 75 30.16 -10.66 -31.21
C ARG A 75 29.35 -11.41 -30.13
N GLU A 76 29.98 -12.35 -29.44
CA GLU A 76 29.33 -13.11 -28.36
C GLU A 76 28.88 -12.20 -27.20
N ASN A 77 29.69 -11.19 -26.85
CA ASN A 77 29.32 -10.17 -25.88
C ASN A 77 28.12 -9.32 -26.33
N VAL A 78 28.03 -9.00 -27.63
CA VAL A 78 26.87 -8.26 -28.17
C VAL A 78 25.61 -9.13 -28.18
N GLU A 79 25.73 -10.41 -28.54
CA GLU A 79 24.60 -11.36 -28.50
C GLU A 79 24.10 -11.57 -27.06
N THR A 80 25.01 -11.73 -26.10
CA THR A 80 24.66 -11.85 -24.68
C THR A 80 24.05 -10.57 -24.11
N GLN A 81 24.52 -9.39 -24.52
CA GLN A 81 23.88 -8.10 -24.18
C GLN A 81 22.45 -8.04 -24.71
N GLY A 82 22.20 -8.47 -25.95
CA GLY A 82 20.85 -8.54 -26.51
C GLY A 82 19.93 -9.49 -25.73
N HIS A 83 20.45 -10.64 -25.29
CA HIS A 83 19.70 -11.55 -24.41
C HIS A 83 19.38 -10.93 -23.04
N ILE A 84 20.33 -10.21 -22.44
CA ILE A 84 20.12 -9.51 -21.17
C ILE A 84 19.05 -8.42 -21.32
N GLU A 85 19.07 -7.64 -22.40
CA GLU A 85 18.05 -6.62 -22.68
C GLU A 85 16.66 -7.24 -22.82
N LEU A 86 16.53 -8.33 -23.57
CA LEU A 86 15.26 -9.05 -23.72
C LEU A 86 14.72 -9.55 -22.38
N LEU A 87 15.57 -10.18 -21.57
CA LEU A 87 15.20 -10.67 -20.23
C LEU A 87 14.81 -9.50 -19.31
N THR A 88 15.49 -8.36 -19.42
CA THR A 88 15.17 -7.15 -18.65
C THR A 88 13.79 -6.62 -19.03
N GLN A 89 13.46 -6.59 -20.33
CA GLN A 89 12.13 -6.18 -20.79
C GLN A 89 11.04 -7.13 -20.27
N GLN A 90 11.25 -8.44 -20.37
CA GLN A 90 10.31 -9.44 -19.84
C GLN A 90 10.10 -9.30 -18.33
N LEU A 91 11.16 -9.02 -17.58
CA LEU A 91 11.07 -8.78 -16.14
C LEU A 91 10.22 -7.54 -15.82
N VAL A 92 10.36 -6.47 -16.60
CA VAL A 92 9.53 -5.26 -16.47
C VAL A 92 8.06 -5.57 -16.75
N GLU A 93 7.76 -6.35 -17.79
CA GLU A 93 6.38 -6.74 -18.12
C GLU A 93 5.74 -7.58 -17.00
N VAL A 94 6.47 -8.57 -16.47
CA VAL A 94 6.01 -9.37 -15.34
C VAL A 94 5.81 -8.50 -14.10
N GLN A 95 6.71 -7.56 -13.82
CA GLN A 95 6.56 -6.63 -12.70
C GLN A 95 5.34 -5.72 -12.87
N GLN A 96 5.04 -5.30 -14.10
CA GLN A 96 3.82 -4.55 -14.36
C GLN A 96 2.58 -5.40 -14.08
N GLN A 97 2.55 -6.67 -14.51
CA GLN A 97 1.45 -7.59 -14.24
C GLN A 97 1.27 -7.88 -12.74
N THR A 98 2.35 -8.01 -11.97
CA THR A 98 2.25 -8.22 -10.51
C THR A 98 1.65 -6.99 -9.83
N THR A 99 1.99 -5.78 -10.27
CA THR A 99 1.40 -4.55 -9.72
C THR A 99 -0.09 -4.41 -10.05
N THR A 100 -0.52 -4.73 -11.28
CA THR A 100 -1.94 -4.69 -11.65
C THR A 100 -2.74 -5.76 -10.91
N LEU A 101 -2.18 -6.97 -10.75
CA LEU A 101 -2.80 -8.02 -9.96
C LEU A 101 -2.92 -7.61 -8.48
N SER A 102 -1.87 -7.01 -7.91
CA SER A 102 -1.89 -6.50 -6.53
C SER A 102 -2.95 -5.41 -6.32
N GLN A 103 -3.12 -4.51 -7.28
CA GLN A 103 -4.21 -3.53 -7.25
C GLN A 103 -5.59 -4.21 -7.33
N GLY A 104 -5.74 -5.21 -8.20
CA GLY A 104 -6.95 -6.02 -8.30
C GLY A 104 -7.30 -6.72 -6.98
N THR A 105 -6.31 -7.32 -6.31
CA THR A 105 -6.52 -7.98 -5.01
C THR A 105 -6.93 -6.98 -3.93
N ASN A 106 -6.33 -5.80 -3.90
CA ASN A 106 -6.70 -4.74 -2.94
C ASN A 106 -8.14 -4.26 -3.16
N ASN A 107 -8.55 -4.10 -4.42
CA ASN A 107 -9.93 -3.74 -4.75
C ASN A 107 -10.91 -4.82 -4.31
N LEU A 108 -10.62 -6.09 -4.57
CA LEU A 108 -11.44 -7.22 -4.11
C LEU A 108 -11.54 -7.26 -2.57
N GLN A 109 -10.44 -7.00 -1.87
CA GLN A 109 -10.44 -6.93 -0.41
C GLN A 109 -11.37 -5.81 0.10
N ASN A 110 -11.33 -4.63 -0.52
CA ASN A 110 -12.23 -3.52 -0.18
C ASN A 110 -13.71 -3.89 -0.40
N TYR A 111 -14.04 -4.54 -1.52
CA TYR A 111 -15.40 -5.04 -1.77
C TYR A 111 -15.83 -6.09 -0.75
N THR A 112 -14.93 -7.00 -0.39
CA THR A 112 -15.22 -8.05 0.60
C THR A 112 -15.49 -7.43 1.98
N GLN A 113 -14.72 -6.43 2.37
CA GLN A 113 -14.94 -5.69 3.61
C GLN A 113 -16.28 -4.94 3.59
N SER A 114 -16.62 -4.29 2.49
CA SER A 114 -17.92 -3.62 2.34
C SER A 114 -19.07 -4.61 2.45
N LEU A 115 -18.96 -5.77 1.79
CA LEU A 115 -19.98 -6.82 1.85
C LEU A 115 -20.14 -7.37 3.27
N HIS A 116 -19.03 -7.60 3.97
CA HIS A 116 -19.06 -8.04 5.36
C HIS A 116 -19.76 -7.03 6.28
N ASN A 117 -19.48 -5.74 6.10
CA ASN A 117 -20.14 -4.67 6.85
C ASN A 117 -21.66 -4.65 6.61
N GLU A 118 -22.10 -4.83 5.35
CA GLU A 118 -23.53 -4.91 5.03
C GLU A 118 -24.18 -6.18 5.58
N GLN A 119 -23.50 -7.32 5.52
CA GLN A 119 -23.97 -8.58 6.13
C GLN A 119 -24.15 -8.43 7.64
N ALA A 120 -23.24 -7.74 8.33
CA ALA A 120 -23.35 -7.48 9.76
C ALA A 120 -24.57 -6.60 10.09
N LYS A 121 -24.85 -5.56 9.28
CA LYS A 121 -26.05 -4.72 9.45
C LYS A 121 -27.33 -5.52 9.25
N ILE A 122 -27.37 -6.37 8.22
CA ILE A 122 -28.53 -7.24 7.94
C ILE A 122 -28.74 -8.23 9.09
N ALA A 123 -27.68 -8.86 9.58
CA ALA A 123 -27.77 -9.77 10.73
C ALA A 123 -28.35 -9.07 11.96
N GLN A 124 -27.85 -7.87 12.28
CA GLN A 124 -28.38 -7.06 13.38
C GLN A 124 -29.86 -6.68 13.18
N MET A 125 -30.26 -6.34 11.96
CA MET A 125 -31.65 -6.03 11.64
C MET A 125 -32.55 -7.25 11.84
N VAL A 126 -32.11 -8.44 11.43
CA VAL A 126 -32.83 -9.70 11.66
C VAL A 126 -33.00 -9.98 13.15
N THR A 127 -31.95 -9.82 13.95
CA THR A 127 -32.02 -9.97 15.41
C THR A 127 -33.02 -8.99 16.03
N ASN A 128 -32.96 -7.70 15.65
CA ASN A 128 -33.91 -6.69 16.14
C ASN A 128 -35.36 -7.07 15.80
N LEU A 129 -35.63 -7.58 14.59
CA LEU A 129 -36.98 -8.01 14.21
C LEU A 129 -37.47 -9.23 15.00
N GLN A 130 -36.57 -10.16 15.32
CA GLN A 130 -36.88 -11.28 16.21
C GLN A 130 -37.20 -10.80 17.63
N GLU A 131 -36.44 -9.85 18.16
CA GLU A 131 -36.72 -9.25 19.48
C GLU A 131 -38.09 -8.55 19.53
N VAL A 132 -38.51 -7.89 18.44
CA VAL A 132 -39.85 -7.28 18.34
C VAL A 132 -40.95 -8.34 18.43
N GLU A 133 -40.78 -9.48 17.75
CA GLU A 133 -41.75 -10.57 17.77
C GLU A 133 -41.88 -11.18 19.18
N ILE A 134 -40.75 -11.38 19.86
CA ILE A 134 -40.74 -11.84 21.26
C ILE A 134 -41.51 -10.85 22.15
N CYS A 135 -41.19 -9.55 22.06
CA CYS A 135 -41.92 -8.52 22.81
C CYS A 135 -43.42 -8.51 22.48
N HIS A 136 -43.81 -8.79 21.23
CA HIS A 136 -45.21 -8.88 20.85
C HIS A 136 -45.92 -10.01 21.61
N GLN A 137 -45.31 -11.19 21.67
CA GLN A 137 -45.85 -12.34 22.38
C GLN A 137 -45.94 -12.06 23.88
N ASP A 138 -44.90 -11.50 24.48
CA ASP A 138 -44.88 -11.14 25.90
C ASP A 138 -46.00 -10.15 26.26
N ILE A 139 -46.22 -9.13 25.43
CA ILE A 139 -47.30 -8.15 25.62
C ILE A 139 -48.69 -8.80 25.57
N ARG A 140 -48.89 -9.85 24.77
CA ARG A 140 -50.16 -10.58 24.72
C ARG A 140 -50.41 -11.38 26.00
N ILE A 141 -49.36 -11.90 26.62
CA ILE A 141 -49.44 -12.76 27.80
C ILE A 141 -49.54 -11.91 29.08
N ASN A 142 -48.63 -10.94 29.24
CA ASN A 142 -48.57 -10.09 30.42
C ASN A 142 -48.05 -8.68 30.05
N PRO A 143 -48.95 -7.76 29.67
CA PRO A 143 -48.55 -6.40 29.31
C PRO A 143 -47.98 -5.67 30.52
N ASN A 144 -46.75 -5.19 30.39
CA ASN A 144 -46.08 -4.39 31.41
C ASN A 144 -45.26 -3.26 30.77
N ALA A 145 -44.96 -2.23 31.56
CA ALA A 145 -44.30 -1.03 31.08
C ALA A 145 -42.90 -1.31 30.49
N GLU A 146 -42.14 -2.23 31.10
CA GLU A 146 -40.79 -2.58 30.68
C GLU A 146 -40.78 -3.25 29.30
N THR A 147 -41.70 -4.19 29.02
CA THR A 147 -41.78 -4.84 27.71
C THR A 147 -42.13 -3.84 26.60
N TYR A 148 -43.06 -2.90 26.84
CA TYR A 148 -43.35 -1.82 25.89
C TYR A 148 -42.14 -0.91 25.69
N TYR A 149 -41.47 -0.49 26.77
CA TYR A 149 -40.25 0.32 26.68
C TYR A 149 -39.15 -0.38 25.86
N ASN A 150 -38.91 -1.67 26.11
CA ASN A 150 -37.93 -2.46 25.39
C ASN A 150 -38.29 -2.59 23.90
N ARG A 151 -39.56 -2.83 23.56
CA ARG A 151 -40.00 -2.85 22.16
C ARG A 151 -39.84 -1.50 21.48
N GLY A 152 -40.10 -0.41 22.21
CA GLY A 152 -39.85 0.95 21.75
C GLY A 152 -38.37 1.19 21.42
N LEU A 153 -37.44 0.72 22.27
CA LEU A 153 -36.00 0.80 22.01
C LEU A 153 -35.60 0.03 20.74
N ILE A 154 -36.22 -1.12 20.49
CA ILE A 154 -35.94 -1.90 19.28
C ILE A 154 -36.47 -1.18 18.04
N TYR A 155 -37.68 -0.62 18.09
CA TYR A 155 -38.21 0.20 16.99
C TYR A 155 -37.36 1.43 16.72
N GLN A 156 -36.80 2.07 17.76
CA GLN A 156 -35.85 3.16 17.60
C GLN A 156 -34.58 2.69 16.88
N ARG A 157 -34.00 1.53 17.27
CA ARG A 157 -32.86 0.91 16.57
C ARG A 157 -33.15 0.59 15.10
N LEU A 158 -34.40 0.27 14.77
CA LEU A 158 -34.88 0.03 13.41
C LEU A 158 -35.24 1.32 12.66
N GLY A 159 -35.11 2.50 13.28
CA GLY A 159 -35.48 3.80 12.69
C GLY A 159 -36.98 4.07 12.64
N ASN A 160 -37.82 3.19 13.19
CA ASN A 160 -39.27 3.39 13.25
C ASN A 160 -39.66 4.24 14.47
N LEU A 161 -39.32 5.53 14.39
CA LEU A 161 -39.51 6.49 15.50
C LEU A 161 -40.97 6.64 15.93
N GLN A 162 -41.91 6.52 14.99
CA GLN A 162 -43.35 6.63 15.30
C GLN A 162 -43.84 5.42 16.10
N ALA A 163 -43.41 4.21 15.75
CA ALA A 163 -43.73 3.02 16.54
C ALA A 163 -43.07 3.08 17.93
N ALA A 164 -41.82 3.56 18.01
CA ALA A 164 -41.14 3.76 19.28
C ALA A 164 -41.88 4.74 20.21
N ILE A 165 -42.33 5.89 19.70
CA ILE A 165 -43.14 6.86 20.46
C ILE A 165 -44.41 6.21 21.01
N LYS A 166 -45.12 5.43 20.20
CA LYS A 166 -46.34 4.72 20.64
C LYS A 166 -46.03 3.77 21.80
N ASP A 167 -45.00 2.95 21.65
CA ASP A 167 -44.61 1.99 22.68
C ASP A 167 -44.13 2.68 23.97
N TYR A 168 -43.36 3.77 23.89
CA TYR A 168 -43.03 4.55 25.09
C TYR A 168 -44.25 5.19 25.74
N THR A 169 -45.24 5.59 24.93
CA THR A 169 -46.50 6.12 25.45
C THR A 169 -47.28 5.05 26.21
N GLU A 170 -47.37 3.83 25.68
CA GLU A 170 -47.98 2.71 26.39
C GLU A 170 -47.22 2.36 27.68
N ALA A 171 -45.88 2.37 27.64
CA ALA A 171 -45.07 2.16 28.83
C ALA A 171 -45.37 3.19 29.94
N ILE A 172 -45.52 4.46 29.56
CA ILE A 172 -45.88 5.56 30.46
C ILE A 172 -47.33 5.42 30.97
N CYS A 173 -48.26 4.98 30.13
CA CYS A 173 -49.65 4.74 30.54
C CYS A 173 -49.73 3.65 31.62
N ILE A 174 -48.93 2.59 31.49
CA ILE A 174 -48.89 1.48 32.45
C ILE A 174 -48.13 1.89 33.72
N ASN A 175 -46.98 2.56 33.57
CA ASN A 175 -46.20 3.08 34.68
C ASN A 175 -45.93 4.58 34.51
N PRO A 176 -46.78 5.44 35.11
CA PRO A 176 -46.65 6.89 34.99
C PRO A 176 -45.35 7.48 35.56
N SER A 177 -44.61 6.75 36.40
CA SER A 177 -43.32 7.18 36.95
C SER A 177 -42.11 6.63 36.19
N TYR A 178 -42.31 6.00 35.03
CA TYR A 178 -41.21 5.40 34.27
C TYR A 178 -40.33 6.45 33.59
N ALA A 179 -39.39 7.02 34.35
CA ALA A 179 -38.55 8.15 33.96
C ALA A 179 -37.80 7.92 32.64
N GLN A 180 -37.29 6.71 32.43
CA GLN A 180 -36.57 6.32 31.22
C GLN A 180 -37.44 6.41 29.96
N ALA A 181 -38.72 6.03 30.04
CA ALA A 181 -39.63 6.10 28.90
C ALA A 181 -39.90 7.56 28.49
N TYR A 182 -40.09 8.47 29.45
CA TYR A 182 -40.19 9.91 29.16
C TYR A 182 -38.90 10.45 28.56
N TYR A 183 -37.74 10.14 29.17
CA TYR A 183 -36.46 10.64 28.67
C TYR A 183 -36.21 10.19 27.24
N THR A 184 -36.38 8.90 26.93
CA THR A 184 -36.14 8.38 25.58
C THR A 184 -37.14 8.92 24.56
N ARG A 185 -38.44 9.01 24.92
CA ARG A 185 -39.45 9.63 24.04
C ARG A 185 -39.17 11.12 23.77
N SER A 186 -38.62 11.84 24.76
CA SER A 186 -38.22 13.24 24.59
C SER A 186 -37.12 13.44 23.54
N ILE A 187 -36.16 12.52 23.47
CA ILE A 187 -35.09 12.53 22.48
C ILE A 187 -35.69 12.41 21.09
N ILE A 188 -36.58 11.43 20.89
CA ILE A 188 -37.26 11.23 19.61
C ILE A 188 -38.12 12.44 19.24
N HIS A 189 -38.84 13.03 20.20
CA HIS A 189 -39.58 14.26 19.94
C HIS A 189 -38.67 15.42 19.51
N ALA A 190 -37.48 15.55 20.10
CA ALA A 190 -36.51 16.56 19.69
C ALA A 190 -35.96 16.30 18.28
N GLU A 191 -35.63 15.05 17.94
CA GLU A 191 -35.20 14.62 16.60
C GLU A 191 -36.24 14.92 15.53
N LEU A 192 -37.52 14.71 15.85
CA LEU A 192 -38.65 15.04 14.97
C LEU A 192 -39.01 16.54 14.96
N GLY A 193 -38.24 17.39 15.65
CA GLY A 193 -38.49 18.84 15.73
C GLY A 193 -39.65 19.26 16.65
N ASN A 194 -40.28 18.30 17.34
CA ASN A 194 -41.37 18.51 18.28
C ASN A 194 -40.85 18.98 19.65
N LYS A 195 -40.16 20.13 19.67
CA LYS A 195 -39.49 20.68 20.86
C LYS A 195 -40.40 20.84 22.07
N LYS A 196 -41.68 21.22 21.88
CA LYS A 196 -42.64 21.37 22.99
C LYS A 196 -42.91 20.04 23.70
N ALA A 197 -43.11 18.97 22.93
CA ALA A 197 -43.33 17.63 23.47
C ALA A 197 -42.06 17.11 24.17
N ALA A 198 -40.88 17.33 23.56
CA ALA A 198 -39.61 16.97 24.18
C ALA A 198 -39.39 17.63 25.54
N LEU A 199 -39.62 18.95 25.65
CA LEU A 199 -39.48 19.67 26.93
C LEU A 199 -40.49 19.22 27.99
N ALA A 200 -41.71 18.87 27.58
CA ALA A 200 -42.73 18.32 28.48
C ALA A 200 -42.28 16.98 29.06
N ASP A 201 -41.83 16.06 28.20
CA ASP A 201 -41.31 14.76 28.63
C ASP A 201 -40.05 14.89 29.49
N LEU A 202 -39.13 15.79 29.16
CA LEU A 202 -37.92 16.03 29.96
C LEU A 202 -38.22 16.54 31.36
N ARG A 203 -39.30 17.32 31.52
CA ARG A 203 -39.74 17.78 32.83
C ARG A 203 -40.22 16.61 33.70
N GLU A 204 -41.03 15.73 33.15
CA GLU A 204 -41.49 14.53 33.85
C GLU A 204 -40.32 13.57 34.16
N ALA A 205 -39.44 13.33 33.18
CA ALA A 205 -38.24 12.51 33.37
C ALA A 205 -37.37 13.05 34.51
N THR A 206 -37.13 14.36 34.55
CA THR A 206 -36.34 15.02 35.59
C THR A 206 -36.98 14.81 36.97
N LYS A 207 -38.30 15.00 37.08
CA LYS A 207 -39.03 14.77 38.32
C LYS A 207 -38.88 13.33 38.81
N PHE A 208 -39.16 12.36 37.95
CA PHE A 208 -39.14 10.94 38.35
C PHE A 208 -37.73 10.41 38.61
N PHE A 209 -36.72 10.83 37.84
CA PHE A 209 -35.33 10.47 38.17
C PHE A 209 -34.88 11.03 39.51
N PHE A 210 -35.34 12.24 39.88
CA PHE A 210 -35.05 12.80 41.20
C PHE A 210 -35.75 11.99 42.31
N GLU A 211 -37.03 11.65 42.13
CA GLU A 211 -37.81 10.84 43.08
C GLU A 211 -37.21 9.43 43.25
N ASP A 212 -36.68 8.84 42.19
CA ASP A 212 -35.99 7.54 42.18
C ASP A 212 -34.55 7.60 42.75
N GLY A 213 -34.03 8.79 43.03
CA GLY A 213 -32.64 8.98 43.46
C GLY A 213 -31.60 8.76 42.35
N ASN A 214 -32.04 8.64 41.10
CA ASN A 214 -31.18 8.50 39.92
C ASN A 214 -30.59 9.86 39.51
N ILE A 215 -29.53 10.26 40.21
CA ILE A 215 -28.84 11.53 40.00
C ILE A 215 -28.32 11.67 38.56
N ALA A 216 -27.80 10.58 37.98
CA ALA A 216 -27.27 10.60 36.62
C ALA A 216 -28.36 10.88 35.57
N GLY A 217 -29.49 10.18 35.66
CA GLY A 217 -30.66 10.40 34.81
C GLY A 217 -31.24 11.80 34.96
N TYR A 218 -31.35 12.28 36.20
CA TYR A 218 -31.78 13.64 36.51
C TYR A 218 -30.87 14.69 35.83
N GLN A 219 -29.55 14.55 35.96
CA GLN A 219 -28.60 15.47 35.33
C GLN A 219 -28.68 15.41 33.81
N ALA A 220 -28.78 14.21 33.22
CA ALA A 220 -28.91 14.03 31.78
C ALA A 220 -30.18 14.72 31.24
N ALA A 221 -31.34 14.46 31.84
CA ALA A 221 -32.61 15.07 31.44
C ALA A 221 -32.59 16.60 31.60
N ARG A 222 -32.06 17.10 32.72
CA ARG A 222 -31.92 18.54 32.97
C ARG A 222 -31.01 19.24 31.97
N ASN A 223 -29.83 18.66 31.70
CA ASN A 223 -28.86 19.21 30.75
C ASN A 223 -29.44 19.23 29.34
N PHE A 224 -30.14 18.17 28.96
CA PHE A 224 -30.78 18.09 27.65
C PHE A 224 -31.91 19.12 27.52
N SER A 225 -32.74 19.29 28.56
CA SER A 225 -33.78 20.33 28.61
C SER A 225 -33.20 21.74 28.42
N LYS A 226 -32.08 22.04 29.09
CA LYS A 226 -31.35 23.30 28.92
C LYS A 226 -30.90 23.51 27.47
N LYS A 227 -30.29 22.50 26.85
CA LYS A 227 -29.85 22.54 25.43
C LYS A 227 -31.03 22.78 24.49
N CYS A 228 -32.16 22.09 24.70
CA CYS A 228 -33.38 22.29 23.91
C CYS A 228 -33.93 23.72 24.04
N HIS A 229 -33.82 24.34 25.21
CA HIS A 229 -34.25 25.72 25.45
C HIS A 229 -33.33 26.75 24.78
N GLU A 230 -32.01 26.60 24.91
CA GLU A 230 -31.02 27.47 24.27
C GLU A 230 -31.16 27.47 22.74
N LEU A 231 -31.33 26.29 22.15
CA LEU A 231 -31.62 26.14 20.72
C LEU A 231 -32.94 26.80 20.31
N SER A 232 -33.93 26.88 21.21
CA SER A 232 -35.20 27.59 20.96
C SER A 232 -34.99 29.10 20.87
N LEU A 233 -34.17 29.67 21.75
CA LEU A 233 -33.82 31.09 21.75
C LEU A 233 -33.06 31.47 20.48
N GLN A 234 -32.06 30.66 20.10
CA GLN A 234 -31.30 30.87 18.85
C GLN A 234 -32.17 30.76 17.59
N THR A 235 -33.13 29.84 17.54
CA THR A 235 -34.07 29.78 16.38
C THR A 235 -35.02 30.97 16.32
N LYS A 236 -35.35 31.61 17.44
CA LYS A 236 -36.15 32.84 17.45
C LYS A 236 -35.34 34.05 16.97
N THR A 237 -34.07 34.16 17.36
CA THR A 237 -33.17 35.22 16.91
C THR A 237 -32.79 35.05 15.44
N ASN A 238 -32.54 33.82 14.99
CA ASN A 238 -32.14 33.53 13.61
C ASN A 238 -33.32 33.53 12.63
N ASN A 239 -34.57 33.56 13.08
CA ASN A 239 -35.69 33.80 12.17
C ASN A 239 -35.78 35.26 11.67
N GLU A 240 -34.92 36.15 12.16
CA GLU A 240 -34.65 37.47 11.55
C GLU A 240 -33.52 37.42 10.50
N GLU A 241 -32.78 36.32 10.37
CA GLU A 241 -31.71 36.14 9.38
C GLU A 241 -31.67 34.69 8.85
N LYS A 242 -32.18 34.50 7.63
CA LYS A 242 -32.29 33.19 6.95
C LYS A 242 -30.94 32.44 6.83
N LEU A 243 -31.01 31.09 6.98
CA LEU A 243 -30.12 29.98 6.50
C LEU A 243 -29.02 29.46 7.48
N PRO A 244 -28.43 28.25 7.30
CA PRO A 244 -28.85 26.99 6.65
C PRO A 244 -28.77 25.75 7.60
N VAL A 245 -29.37 24.62 7.18
CA VAL A 245 -29.65 23.39 7.98
C VAL A 245 -28.40 22.52 8.28
N GLY A 246 -27.18 23.05 8.12
CA GLY A 246 -25.94 22.28 8.18
C GLY A 246 -25.36 21.99 9.57
N CYS A 247 -25.83 22.66 10.63
CA CYS A 247 -25.19 22.60 11.95
C CYS A 247 -25.81 21.62 12.95
N LEU A 248 -26.73 20.75 12.51
CA LEU A 248 -27.50 19.91 13.44
C LEU A 248 -26.75 18.65 13.94
N PHE A 249 -25.56 18.31 13.41
CA PHE A 249 -24.93 17.01 13.66
C PHE A 249 -23.39 17.02 13.78
N SER A 250 -22.84 17.94 14.56
CA SER A 250 -21.43 17.91 14.99
C SER A 250 -21.30 17.84 16.51
#